data_AF-A0A7R7RMC9-F1
#
_entry.id   AF-A0A7R7RMC9-F1
#
_cell.length_a   1.000
_cell.length_b   1.000
_cell.length_c   1.000
_cell.angle_alpha   90.00
_cell.angle_beta   90.00
_cell.angle_gamma   90.00
#
_symmetry.space_group_name_H-M   'P 1'
#
loop_
_entity.id
_entity.type
_entity.pdbx_description
1 polymer ?
#
loop_
_entity_poly.entity_id
_entity_poly.type
_entity_poly.pdbx_seq_one_letter_code
_entity_poly.pdbx_strand_id
1 'polypeptide(L)'
;MWQETLMSTVQLRYDPFDPEIQDDPYPVYRQLRDDAPVYHATDTNTWVLSRHADVISALLDHHSYSSVDGVFPTPPGSTFRESLLPMMILMDPPRHDQLRALVSKAFTPRRVAALTSAIEDLADHLTGGLIQEAGSADFVADFAAVLPAMVIADLLGVPREDRTQFRQWSNALVQSNPTHGETGEALAAAAAIYGYFTDFLADRRRQPCDDLMSALVCAEIDGKHLSDDELLGFCLLLLIAGHETTSNLLANAAVVLADYRDTRRQLAGDESLLGAAVEELLRYDSPAQGLSRTLTRDVTVHGVRMSAGESVLLLFACCLMSRCARRRIRCLT
;
A
#
# COMPACT_ATOMS: atom_id res chain seq x y z
N MET A 1 12.38 -3.44 -54.42
CA MET A 1 11.39 -4.19 -53.63
C MET A 1 11.95 -4.33 -52.23
N TRP A 2 11.87 -3.26 -51.44
CA TRP A 2 12.29 -3.24 -50.04
C TRP A 2 11.02 -2.97 -49.25
N GLN A 3 10.53 -4.00 -48.57
CA GLN A 3 9.39 -3.91 -47.67
C GLN A 3 9.82 -3.12 -46.44
N GLU A 4 9.31 -1.89 -46.33
CA GLU A 4 9.23 -1.18 -45.06
C GLU A 4 8.45 -2.05 -44.08
N THR A 5 9.17 -2.62 -43.12
CA THR A 5 8.57 -3.23 -41.95
C THR A 5 7.96 -2.07 -41.15
N LEU A 6 6.66 -1.84 -41.32
CA LEU A 6 5.86 -1.04 -40.41
C LEU A 6 6.08 -1.61 -39.00
N MET A 7 6.93 -0.95 -38.22
CA MET A 7 6.91 -1.08 -36.78
C MET A 7 5.51 -0.65 -36.37
N SER A 8 4.68 -1.62 -35.99
CA SER A 8 3.42 -1.36 -35.32
C SER A 8 3.72 -0.45 -34.14
N THR A 9 3.39 0.84 -34.26
CA THR A 9 3.31 1.75 -33.13
C THR A 9 2.18 1.23 -32.27
N VAL A 10 2.53 0.40 -31.28
CA VAL A 10 1.60 0.03 -30.21
C VAL A 10 1.13 1.33 -29.60
N GLN A 11 -0.17 1.60 -29.75
CA GLN A 11 -0.80 2.81 -29.22
C GLN A 11 -0.71 2.73 -27.69
N LEU A 12 -0.12 3.74 -27.06
CA LEU A 12 0.03 3.80 -25.61
C LEU A 12 -1.37 3.78 -24.97
N ARG A 13 -1.68 2.66 -24.31
CA ARG A 13 -2.87 2.44 -23.49
C ARG A 13 -2.39 2.10 -22.09
N TYR A 14 -2.92 2.76 -21.08
CA TYR A 14 -2.65 2.43 -19.69
C TYR A 14 -3.96 2.34 -18.91
N ASP A 15 -4.18 1.16 -18.34
CA ASP A 15 -5.23 0.88 -17.39
C ASP A 15 -4.57 0.15 -16.20
N PRO A 16 -4.61 0.71 -14.97
CA PRO A 16 -4.00 0.08 -13.80
C PRO A 16 -4.65 -1.27 -13.41
N PHE A 17 -5.78 -1.63 -14.02
CA PHE A 17 -6.51 -2.88 -13.75
C PHE A 17 -6.37 -3.90 -14.88
N ASP A 18 -5.61 -3.59 -15.94
CA ASP A 18 -5.34 -4.53 -17.02
C ASP A 18 -4.37 -5.63 -16.53
N PRO A 19 -4.78 -6.92 -16.55
CA PRO A 19 -3.94 -8.01 -16.03
C PRO A 19 -2.59 -8.12 -16.73
N GLU A 20 -2.50 -7.83 -18.03
CA GLU A 20 -1.23 -7.89 -18.75
C GLU A 20 -0.27 -6.77 -18.29
N ILE A 21 -0.82 -5.60 -17.95
CA ILE A 21 -0.05 -4.49 -17.37
C ILE A 21 0.34 -4.79 -15.93
N GLN A 22 -0.51 -5.48 -15.16
CA GLN A 22 -0.19 -5.88 -13.79
C GLN A 22 0.94 -6.92 -13.76
N ASP A 23 0.96 -7.87 -14.71
CA ASP A 23 1.99 -8.91 -14.82
C ASP A 23 3.37 -8.36 -15.23
N ASP A 24 3.44 -7.41 -16.18
CA ASP A 24 4.69 -6.72 -16.56
C ASP A 24 4.44 -5.22 -16.84
N PRO A 25 4.39 -4.37 -15.79
CA PRO A 25 4.07 -2.95 -15.94
C PRO A 25 5.23 -2.14 -16.55
N TYR A 26 6.45 -2.68 -16.47
CA TYR A 26 7.68 -1.93 -16.72
C TYR A 26 7.82 -1.38 -18.16
N PRO A 27 7.41 -2.09 -19.23
CA PRO A 27 7.41 -1.54 -20.59
C PRO A 27 6.47 -0.33 -20.73
N VAL A 28 5.25 -0.42 -20.21
CA VAL A 28 4.26 0.68 -20.27
C VAL A 28 4.73 1.86 -19.42
N TYR A 29 5.28 1.59 -18.23
CA TYR A 29 5.85 2.63 -17.36
C TYR A 29 6.98 3.39 -18.04
N ARG A 30 7.80 2.70 -18.84
CA ARG A 30 8.85 3.36 -19.63
C ARG A 30 8.26 4.30 -20.67
N GLN A 31 7.27 3.85 -21.44
CA GLN A 31 6.60 4.68 -22.45
C GLN A 31 5.92 5.89 -21.80
N LEU A 32 5.23 5.70 -20.68
CA LEU A 32 4.64 6.80 -19.90
C LEU A 32 5.71 7.84 -19.50
N ARG A 33 6.87 7.42 -18.99
CA ARG A 33 7.91 8.40 -18.58
C ARG A 33 8.56 9.11 -19.76
N ASP A 34 8.85 8.38 -20.82
CA ASP A 34 9.65 8.91 -21.93
C ASP A 34 8.80 9.72 -22.90
N ASP A 35 7.60 9.25 -23.22
CA ASP A 35 6.77 9.79 -24.31
C ASP A 35 5.53 10.55 -23.82
N ALA A 36 4.91 10.15 -22.69
CA ALA A 36 3.66 10.74 -22.19
C ALA A 36 3.63 10.93 -20.65
N PRO A 37 4.46 11.85 -20.10
CA PRO A 37 4.64 11.99 -18.66
C PRO A 37 3.41 12.50 -17.90
N VAL A 38 2.50 13.16 -18.61
CA VAL A 38 1.15 13.54 -18.17
C VAL A 38 0.19 12.88 -19.15
N TYR A 39 -0.33 11.72 -18.80
CA TYR A 39 -1.15 10.89 -19.68
C TYR A 39 -2.60 10.88 -19.20
N HIS A 40 -3.56 11.09 -20.10
CA HIS A 40 -4.98 10.90 -19.78
C HIS A 40 -5.37 9.46 -20.13
N ALA A 41 -5.58 8.64 -19.10
CA ALA A 41 -6.11 7.29 -19.27
C ALA A 41 -7.61 7.38 -19.52
N THR A 42 -8.01 7.31 -20.78
CA THR A 42 -9.41 7.49 -21.21
C THR A 42 -10.34 6.44 -20.64
N ASP A 43 -9.86 5.21 -20.50
CA ASP A 43 -10.64 4.05 -20.03
C ASP A 43 -11.11 4.25 -18.58
N THR A 44 -10.28 4.89 -17.75
CA THR A 44 -10.55 5.18 -16.34
C THR A 44 -10.83 6.66 -16.07
N ASN A 45 -10.90 7.49 -17.12
CA ASN A 45 -11.01 8.95 -17.06
C ASN A 45 -10.10 9.60 -15.99
N THR A 46 -8.85 9.15 -15.92
CA THR A 46 -7.90 9.54 -14.87
C THR A 46 -6.60 10.02 -15.48
N TRP A 47 -6.08 11.14 -15.01
CA TRP A 47 -4.73 11.60 -15.38
C TRP A 47 -3.67 10.76 -14.68
N VAL A 48 -2.52 10.57 -15.31
CA VAL A 48 -1.43 9.76 -14.77
C VAL A 48 -0.13 10.57 -14.82
N LEU A 49 0.48 10.76 -13.66
CA LEU A 49 1.83 11.33 -13.53
C LEU A 49 2.84 10.22 -13.29
N SER A 50 3.83 10.12 -14.18
CA SER A 50 4.74 8.97 -14.23
C SER A 50 6.20 9.30 -13.89
N ARG A 51 6.61 10.58 -13.99
CA ARG A 51 7.98 11.01 -13.68
C ARG A 51 8.13 11.34 -12.20
N HIS A 52 9.29 10.98 -11.65
CA HIS A 52 9.64 11.22 -10.24
C HIS A 52 9.42 12.66 -9.79
N ALA A 53 9.91 13.64 -10.56
CA ALA A 53 9.77 15.05 -10.20
C ALA A 53 8.30 15.49 -10.10
N ASP A 54 7.46 15.05 -11.04
CA ASP A 54 6.04 15.42 -11.10
C ASP A 54 5.26 14.74 -9.97
N VAL A 55 5.52 13.45 -9.73
CA VAL A 55 4.90 12.68 -8.65
C VAL A 55 5.26 13.25 -7.28
N ILE A 56 6.53 13.54 -7.01
CA ILE A 56 6.96 14.12 -5.73
C ILE A 56 6.38 15.52 -5.54
N SER A 57 6.39 16.36 -6.58
CA SER A 57 5.80 17.69 -6.50
C SER A 57 4.31 17.63 -6.17
N ALA A 58 3.58 16.70 -6.78
CA ALA A 58 2.15 16.50 -6.51
C ALA A 58 1.90 15.96 -5.09
N LEU A 59 2.71 15.00 -4.63
CA LEU A 59 2.61 14.45 -3.26
C LEU A 59 2.81 15.51 -2.17
N LEU A 60 3.67 16.50 -2.42
CA LEU A 60 3.95 17.59 -1.47
C LEU A 60 2.90 18.72 -1.52
N ASP A 61 2.14 18.83 -2.62
CA ASP A 61 1.15 19.89 -2.83
C ASP A 61 -0.28 19.38 -2.57
N HIS A 62 -0.57 19.03 -1.31
CA HIS A 62 -1.92 18.61 -0.88
C HIS A 62 -2.98 19.71 -1.08
N HIS A 63 -2.58 20.97 -1.28
CA HIS A 63 -3.51 22.04 -1.58
C HIS A 63 -4.11 21.88 -2.97
N SER A 64 -3.31 21.45 -3.96
CA SER A 64 -3.78 21.19 -5.32
C SER A 64 -4.25 19.77 -5.52
N TYR A 65 -3.64 18.80 -4.84
CA TYR A 65 -3.87 17.37 -4.98
C TYR A 65 -4.48 16.80 -3.70
N SER A 66 -5.80 16.89 -3.57
CA SER A 66 -6.56 16.46 -2.40
C SER A 66 -6.70 14.94 -2.30
N SER A 67 -6.75 14.41 -1.08
CA SER A 67 -7.04 13.00 -0.81
C SER A 67 -8.49 12.72 -0.43
N VAL A 68 -9.32 13.77 -0.26
CA VAL A 68 -10.65 13.68 0.36
C VAL A 68 -11.63 12.81 -0.42
N ASP A 69 -11.56 12.88 -1.76
CA ASP A 69 -12.48 12.17 -2.65
C ASP A 69 -12.05 10.72 -2.94
N GLY A 70 -10.98 10.23 -2.31
CA GLY A 70 -10.48 8.87 -2.50
C GLY A 70 -9.03 8.84 -2.97
N VAL A 71 -8.35 7.73 -2.66
CA VAL A 71 -6.96 7.46 -3.07
C VAL A 71 -6.83 6.29 -4.04
N PHE A 72 -7.96 5.70 -4.44
CA PHE A 72 -8.05 4.63 -5.43
C PHE A 72 -8.90 5.12 -6.61
N PRO A 73 -8.60 4.70 -7.86
CA PRO A 73 -9.49 4.96 -8.99
C PRO A 73 -10.82 4.24 -8.77
N THR A 74 -11.92 4.99 -8.66
CA THR A 74 -13.28 4.44 -8.57
C THR A 74 -14.09 4.83 -9.80
N PRO A 75 -15.05 4.00 -10.24
CA PRO A 75 -15.94 4.35 -11.35
C PRO A 75 -16.85 5.53 -10.96
N PRO A 76 -17.26 6.37 -11.94
CA PRO A 76 -18.24 7.43 -11.68
C PRO A 76 -19.50 6.90 -11.00
N GLY A 77 -19.88 7.52 -9.88
CA GLY A 77 -21.07 7.13 -9.10
C GLY A 77 -20.86 6.00 -8.08
N SER A 78 -19.64 5.51 -7.91
CA SER A 78 -19.32 4.58 -6.82
C SER A 78 -19.57 5.22 -5.45
N THR A 79 -20.27 4.50 -4.56
CA THR A 79 -20.53 4.90 -3.17
C THR A 79 -19.65 4.16 -2.16
N PHE A 80 -18.62 3.45 -2.66
CA PHE A 80 -17.78 2.59 -1.83
C PHE A 80 -17.11 3.36 -0.70
N ARG A 81 -16.59 4.55 -1.01
CA ARG A 81 -15.92 5.44 -0.05
C ARG A 81 -16.89 5.92 1.03
N GLU A 82 -18.09 6.35 0.65
CA GLU A 82 -19.13 6.85 1.56
C GLU A 82 -19.65 5.76 2.51
N SER A 83 -19.40 4.49 2.16
CA SER A 83 -19.80 3.32 2.96
C SER A 83 -18.76 2.95 4.04
N LEU A 84 -17.60 3.59 4.05
CA LEU A 84 -16.54 3.38 5.05
C LEU A 84 -16.50 4.51 6.07
N LEU A 85 -16.05 4.21 7.29
CA LEU A 85 -15.81 5.21 8.33
C LEU A 85 -14.64 6.12 7.94
N PRO A 86 -14.55 7.35 8.50
CA PRO A 86 -13.50 8.29 8.16
C PRO A 86 -12.10 7.71 8.42
N MET A 87 -11.30 7.62 7.36
CA MET A 87 -9.90 7.21 7.43
C MET A 87 -8.99 8.40 7.15
N MET A 88 -7.91 8.55 7.93
CA MET A 88 -7.01 9.69 7.78
C MET A 88 -6.30 9.75 6.41
N ILE A 89 -6.13 8.62 5.72
CA ILE A 89 -5.59 8.59 4.35
C ILE A 89 -6.48 9.34 3.34
N LEU A 90 -7.76 9.53 3.68
CA LEU A 90 -8.78 10.21 2.88
C LEU A 90 -9.06 11.63 3.43
N MET A 91 -8.06 12.26 4.03
CA MET A 91 -8.19 13.58 4.64
C MET A 91 -7.03 14.48 4.22
N ASP A 92 -7.30 15.77 4.16
CA ASP A 92 -6.26 16.80 4.03
C ASP A 92 -6.07 17.57 5.35
N PRO A 93 -4.95 18.29 5.50
CA PRO A 93 -4.76 19.27 6.57
C PRO A 93 -5.92 20.29 6.64
N PRO A 94 -6.30 20.76 7.85
CA PRO A 94 -5.63 20.53 9.13
C PRO A 94 -6.12 19.30 9.90
N ARG A 95 -7.23 18.65 9.50
CA ARG A 95 -7.78 17.50 10.24
C ARG A 95 -6.84 16.30 10.15
N HIS A 96 -6.30 16.02 8.96
CA HIS A 96 -5.27 14.99 8.78
C HIS A 96 -4.12 15.16 9.79
N ASP A 97 -3.57 16.36 9.92
CA ASP A 97 -2.40 16.61 10.77
C ASP A 97 -2.70 16.38 12.26
N GLN A 98 -3.91 16.74 12.70
CA GLN A 98 -4.37 16.47 14.07
C GLN A 98 -4.44 14.96 14.35
N LEU A 99 -5.07 14.18 13.45
CA LEU A 99 -5.13 12.73 13.59
C LEU A 99 -3.73 12.11 13.50
N ARG A 100 -2.92 12.54 12.53
CA ARG A 100 -1.56 12.05 12.33
C ARG A 100 -0.70 12.29 13.55
N ALA A 101 -0.82 13.45 14.20
CA ALA A 101 -0.09 13.77 15.42
C ALA A 101 -0.48 12.86 16.60
N LEU A 102 -1.77 12.52 16.74
CA LEU A 102 -2.25 11.59 17.76
C LEU A 102 -1.72 10.17 17.51
N VAL A 103 -1.91 9.67 16.29
CA VAL A 103 -1.50 8.32 15.89
C VAL A 103 0.01 8.13 15.97
N SER A 104 0.80 9.13 15.55
CA SER A 104 2.27 9.02 15.51
C SER A 104 2.90 8.79 16.89
N LYS A 105 2.21 9.14 17.98
CA LYS A 105 2.66 8.81 19.35
C LYS A 105 2.71 7.31 19.60
N ALA A 106 1.93 6.53 18.87
CA ALA A 106 1.88 5.09 19.00
C ALA A 106 2.79 4.33 18.01
N PHE A 107 3.28 5.00 16.96
CA PHE A 107 4.20 4.45 15.95
C PHE A 107 5.62 5.01 16.09
N THR A 108 6.15 5.07 17.31
CA THR A 108 7.51 5.56 17.55
C THR A 108 8.57 4.48 17.23
N PRO A 109 9.81 4.87 16.84
CA PRO A 109 10.88 3.90 16.60
C PRO A 109 11.10 2.92 17.75
N ARG A 110 10.95 3.40 19.00
CA ARG A 110 11.07 2.56 20.20
C ARG A 110 9.96 1.49 20.28
N ARG A 111 8.70 1.86 19.97
CA ARG A 111 7.58 0.91 19.98
C ARG A 111 7.74 -0.12 18.86
N VAL A 112 8.16 0.31 17.67
CA VAL A 112 8.44 -0.60 16.54
C VAL A 112 9.58 -1.56 16.88
N ALA A 113 10.69 -1.08 17.44
CA ALA A 113 11.81 -1.92 17.85
C ALA A 113 11.44 -2.93 18.95
N ALA A 114 10.45 -2.63 19.79
CA ALA A 114 9.95 -3.57 20.80
C ALA A 114 9.21 -4.77 20.19
N LEU A 115 8.76 -4.67 18.92
CA LEU A 115 8.10 -5.76 18.21
C LEU A 115 9.09 -6.73 17.56
N THR A 116 10.36 -6.35 17.40
CA THR A 116 11.36 -7.12 16.64
C THR A 116 11.41 -8.58 17.05
N SER A 117 11.60 -8.87 18.34
CA SER A 117 11.69 -10.26 18.82
C SER A 117 10.43 -11.08 18.52
N ALA A 118 9.24 -10.49 18.66
CA ALA A 118 7.99 -11.21 18.38
C ALA A 118 7.79 -11.47 16.88
N ILE A 119 8.24 -10.53 16.03
CA ILE A 119 8.21 -10.67 14.57
C ILE A 119 9.22 -11.74 14.13
N GLU A 120 10.42 -11.76 14.71
CA GLU A 120 11.45 -12.79 14.45
C GLU A 120 10.95 -14.17 14.85
N ASP A 121 10.42 -14.33 16.07
CA ASP A 121 9.85 -15.60 16.54
C ASP A 121 8.74 -16.12 15.61
N LEU A 122 7.88 -15.22 15.13
CA LEU A 122 6.82 -15.55 14.18
C LEU A 122 7.38 -15.93 12.81
N ALA A 123 8.36 -15.19 12.30
CA ALA A 123 9.00 -15.50 11.03
C ALA A 123 9.73 -16.85 11.08
N ASP A 124 10.41 -17.16 12.18
CA ASP A 124 11.07 -18.46 12.41
C ASP A 124 10.05 -19.60 12.48
N HIS A 125 8.93 -19.40 13.16
CA HIS A 125 7.85 -20.38 13.22
C HIS A 125 7.28 -20.69 11.83
N LEU A 126 6.95 -19.66 11.05
CA LEU A 126 6.41 -19.81 9.70
C LEU A 126 7.42 -20.47 8.76
N THR A 127 8.68 -20.03 8.80
CA THR A 127 9.77 -20.62 8.00
C THR A 127 10.03 -22.07 8.37
N GLY A 128 9.96 -22.41 9.67
CA GLY A 128 10.06 -23.79 10.15
C GLY A 128 8.97 -24.69 9.56
N GLY A 129 7.75 -24.18 9.41
CA GLY A 129 6.65 -24.87 8.72
C GLY A 129 6.97 -25.17 7.26
N LEU A 130 7.49 -24.19 6.51
CA LEU A 130 7.86 -24.35 5.10
C LEU A 130 8.94 -25.43 4.89
N ILE A 131 9.89 -25.56 5.83
CA ILE A 131 11.00 -26.52 5.72
C ILE A 131 10.55 -27.95 6.05
N GLN A 132 9.55 -28.11 6.92
CA GLN A 132 9.04 -29.42 7.32
C GLN A 132 8.23 -30.11 6.21
N GLU A 133 7.58 -29.34 5.35
CA GLU A 133 6.88 -29.85 4.17
C GLU A 133 7.87 -30.16 3.04
N ALA A 134 8.03 -31.45 2.69
CA ALA A 134 9.07 -31.89 1.78
C ALA A 134 8.84 -31.43 0.33
N GLY A 135 9.70 -30.53 -0.16
CA GLY A 135 10.01 -30.34 -1.59
C GLY A 135 9.40 -29.10 -2.27
N SER A 136 8.33 -28.53 -1.74
CA SER A 136 7.69 -27.30 -2.25
C SER A 136 6.74 -26.72 -1.22
N ALA A 137 6.65 -25.39 -1.14
CA ALA A 137 5.67 -24.67 -0.34
C ALA A 137 5.17 -23.43 -1.10
N ASP A 138 3.98 -22.91 -0.75
CA ASP A 138 3.47 -21.66 -1.30
C ASP A 138 3.92 -20.51 -0.39
N PHE A 139 5.03 -19.86 -0.77
CA PHE A 139 5.59 -18.77 0.03
C PHE A 139 4.59 -17.62 0.26
N VAL A 140 3.64 -17.40 -0.65
CA VAL A 140 2.64 -16.34 -0.48
C VAL A 140 1.60 -16.76 0.54
N ALA A 141 0.96 -17.91 0.33
CA ALA A 141 -0.11 -18.39 1.20
C ALA A 141 0.37 -18.75 2.61
N ASP A 142 1.59 -19.30 2.71
CA ASP A 142 2.10 -19.89 3.94
C ASP A 142 3.01 -18.94 4.74
N PHE A 143 3.52 -17.87 4.12
CA PHE A 143 4.42 -16.91 4.79
C PHE A 143 4.04 -15.44 4.54
N ALA A 144 4.12 -14.98 3.28
CA ALA A 144 4.08 -13.56 2.95
C ALA A 144 2.72 -12.91 3.30
N ALA A 145 1.61 -13.62 3.10
CA ALA A 145 0.27 -13.15 3.46
C ALA A 145 -0.03 -13.31 4.96
N VAL A 146 0.68 -14.20 5.66
CA VAL A 146 0.41 -14.57 7.06
C VAL A 146 1.12 -13.63 8.02
N LEU A 147 2.41 -13.41 7.81
CA LEU A 147 3.27 -12.63 8.72
C LEU A 147 2.70 -11.23 8.98
N PRO A 148 2.39 -10.39 7.97
CA PRO A 148 1.94 -9.02 8.22
C PRO A 148 0.55 -8.96 8.87
N ALA A 149 -0.37 -9.85 8.48
CA ALA A 149 -1.70 -9.92 9.08
C ALA A 149 -1.62 -10.23 10.58
N MET A 150 -0.74 -11.15 10.99
CA MET A 150 -0.54 -11.49 12.39
C MET A 150 0.13 -10.35 13.16
N VAL A 151 1.11 -9.65 12.57
CA VAL A 151 1.75 -8.48 13.19
C VAL A 151 0.76 -7.35 13.40
N ILE A 152 -0.15 -7.10 12.45
CA ILE A 152 -1.22 -6.10 12.61
C ILE A 152 -2.23 -6.56 13.68
N ALA A 153 -2.59 -7.83 13.71
CA ALA A 153 -3.45 -8.39 14.74
C ALA A 153 -2.85 -8.21 16.15
N ASP A 154 -1.55 -8.47 16.30
CA ASP A 154 -0.78 -8.22 17.54
C ASP A 154 -0.80 -6.73 17.92
N LEU A 155 -0.53 -5.84 16.96
CA LEU A 155 -0.56 -4.39 17.17
C LEU A 155 -1.93 -3.90 17.63
N LEU A 156 -3.01 -4.40 17.04
CA LEU A 156 -4.39 -4.05 17.39
C LEU A 156 -4.88 -4.74 18.67
N GLY A 157 -4.08 -5.64 19.26
CA GLY A 157 -4.43 -6.35 20.49
C GLY A 157 -5.45 -7.48 20.29
N VAL A 158 -5.59 -7.99 19.07
CA VAL A 158 -6.52 -9.07 18.73
C VAL A 158 -6.08 -10.37 19.42
N PRO A 159 -6.94 -11.01 20.23
CA PRO A 159 -6.67 -12.30 20.87
C PRO A 159 -6.33 -13.40 19.85
N ARG A 160 -5.55 -14.40 20.29
CA ARG A 160 -5.05 -15.46 19.39
C ARG A 160 -6.18 -16.28 18.76
N GLU A 161 -7.22 -16.53 19.52
CA GLU A 161 -8.44 -17.25 19.13
C GLU A 161 -9.19 -16.59 17.97
N ASP A 162 -9.11 -15.26 17.86
CA ASP A 162 -9.85 -14.49 16.86
C ASP A 162 -9.03 -14.25 15.57
N ARG A 163 -7.73 -14.57 15.57
CA ARG A 163 -6.82 -14.26 14.43
C ARG A 163 -7.23 -14.91 13.13
N THR A 164 -7.82 -16.11 13.16
CA THR A 164 -8.30 -16.79 11.95
C THR A 164 -9.43 -15.99 11.31
N GLN A 165 -10.38 -15.52 12.13
CA GLN A 165 -11.50 -14.71 11.67
C GLN A 165 -11.02 -13.35 11.17
N PHE A 166 -10.11 -12.72 11.92
CA PHE A 166 -9.49 -11.45 11.56
C PHE A 166 -8.77 -11.53 10.20
N ARG A 167 -8.03 -12.61 9.95
CA ARG A 167 -7.38 -12.86 8.67
C ARG A 167 -8.38 -12.99 7.52
N GLN A 168 -9.52 -13.65 7.74
CA GLN A 168 -10.56 -13.76 6.71
C GLN A 168 -11.13 -12.39 6.34
N TRP A 169 -11.41 -11.54 7.33
CA TRP A 169 -11.87 -10.17 7.07
C TRP A 169 -10.82 -9.35 6.34
N SER A 170 -9.54 -9.46 6.75
CA SER A 170 -8.41 -8.80 6.08
C SER A 170 -8.32 -9.20 4.61
N ASN A 171 -8.36 -10.51 4.33
CA ASN A 171 -8.30 -11.02 2.96
C ASN A 171 -9.46 -10.53 2.11
N ALA A 172 -10.69 -10.50 2.64
CA ALA A 172 -11.86 -10.00 1.90
C ALA A 172 -11.76 -8.50 1.57
N LEU A 173 -11.10 -7.71 2.41
CA LEU A 173 -10.82 -6.30 2.12
C LEU A 173 -9.76 -6.14 1.03
N VAL A 174 -8.69 -6.92 1.11
CA VAL A 174 -7.57 -6.88 0.15
C VAL A 174 -7.98 -7.41 -1.22
N GLN A 175 -8.80 -8.46 -1.28
CA GLN A 175 -9.28 -9.04 -2.53
C GLN A 175 -10.39 -8.21 -3.20
N SER A 176 -10.83 -7.12 -2.57
CA SER A 176 -11.87 -6.27 -3.14
C SER A 176 -11.39 -5.57 -4.42
N ASN A 177 -12.30 -5.42 -5.38
CA ASN A 177 -12.02 -4.70 -6.62
C ASN A 177 -13.05 -3.57 -6.80
N PRO A 178 -12.84 -2.39 -6.15
CA PRO A 178 -13.76 -1.27 -6.22
C PRO A 178 -14.00 -0.75 -7.64
N THR A 179 -13.04 -0.98 -8.54
CA THR A 179 -13.11 -0.57 -9.94
C THR A 179 -14.13 -1.38 -10.72
N HIS A 180 -14.28 -2.66 -10.40
CA HIS A 180 -15.29 -3.53 -11.02
C HIS A 180 -16.60 -3.56 -10.24
N GLY A 181 -16.74 -2.75 -9.18
CA GLY A 181 -17.92 -2.73 -8.31
C GLY A 181 -18.03 -3.96 -7.39
N GLU A 182 -16.97 -4.77 -7.29
CA GLU A 182 -16.90 -5.97 -6.47
C GLU A 182 -16.55 -5.61 -5.02
N THR A 183 -17.46 -4.91 -4.35
CA THR A 183 -17.23 -4.36 -3.01
C THR A 183 -18.08 -5.01 -1.92
N GLY A 184 -19.01 -5.88 -2.28
CA GLY A 184 -19.99 -6.45 -1.35
C GLY A 184 -19.36 -7.18 -0.16
N GLU A 185 -18.40 -8.08 -0.44
CA GLU A 185 -17.68 -8.81 0.60
C GLU A 185 -16.79 -7.90 1.44
N ALA A 186 -16.14 -6.93 0.81
CA ALA A 186 -15.31 -5.93 1.48
C ALA A 186 -16.11 -5.09 2.47
N LEU A 187 -17.31 -4.63 2.07
CA LEU A 187 -18.20 -3.86 2.93
C LEU A 187 -18.74 -4.70 4.09
N ALA A 188 -19.07 -5.97 3.85
CA ALA A 188 -19.46 -6.89 4.91
C ALA A 188 -18.32 -7.14 5.91
N ALA A 189 -17.09 -7.32 5.42
CA ALA A 189 -15.90 -7.46 6.26
C ALA A 189 -15.60 -6.19 7.06
N ALA A 190 -15.69 -5.01 6.43
CA ALA A 190 -15.53 -3.72 7.12
C ALA A 190 -16.56 -3.56 8.24
N ALA A 191 -17.83 -3.85 7.97
CA ALA A 191 -18.89 -3.79 8.99
C ALA A 191 -18.64 -4.76 10.16
N ALA A 192 -18.17 -5.99 9.88
CA ALA A 192 -17.82 -6.97 10.91
C ALA A 192 -16.64 -6.49 11.77
N ILE A 193 -15.61 -5.92 11.14
CA ILE A 193 -14.46 -5.31 11.81
C ILE A 193 -14.88 -4.14 12.71
N TYR A 194 -15.75 -3.25 12.22
CA TYR A 194 -16.26 -2.15 13.03
C TYR A 194 -17.04 -2.64 14.24
N GLY A 195 -17.91 -3.65 14.06
CA GLY A 195 -18.60 -4.29 15.18
C GLY A 195 -17.64 -4.89 16.20
N TYR A 196 -16.66 -5.65 15.74
CA TYR A 196 -15.65 -6.29 16.59
C TYR A 196 -14.84 -5.27 17.41
N PHE A 197 -14.33 -4.20 16.77
CA PHE A 197 -13.52 -3.21 17.47
C PHE A 197 -14.34 -2.23 18.30
N THR A 198 -15.65 -2.11 18.10
CA THR A 198 -16.51 -1.26 18.94
C THR A 198 -16.48 -1.74 20.40
N ASP A 199 -16.67 -3.05 20.61
CA ASP A 199 -16.61 -3.66 21.94
C ASP A 199 -15.19 -3.57 22.51
N PHE A 200 -14.18 -3.81 21.68
CA PHE A 200 -12.77 -3.70 22.05
C PHE A 200 -12.41 -2.29 22.56
N LEU A 201 -12.85 -1.24 21.85
CA LEU A 201 -12.63 0.15 22.23
C LEU A 201 -13.31 0.49 23.57
N ALA A 202 -14.54 0.01 23.77
CA ALA A 202 -15.27 0.23 25.03
C ALA A 202 -14.55 -0.42 26.22
N ASP A 203 -14.00 -1.62 26.03
CA ASP A 203 -13.23 -2.31 27.08
C ASP A 203 -11.91 -1.63 27.37
N ARG A 204 -11.16 -1.19 26.35
CA ARG A 204 -9.90 -0.43 26.56
C ARG A 204 -10.11 0.92 27.24
N ARG A 205 -11.27 1.56 27.07
CA ARG A 205 -11.63 2.77 27.84
C ARG A 205 -11.82 2.48 29.33
N ARG A 206 -12.40 1.33 29.67
CA ARG A 206 -12.64 0.93 31.06
C ARG A 206 -11.39 0.37 31.72
N GLN A 207 -10.59 -0.37 30.96
CA GLN A 207 -9.38 -1.06 31.42
C GLN A 207 -8.25 -0.87 30.39
N PRO A 208 -7.57 0.29 30.41
CA PRO A 208 -6.42 0.53 29.55
C PRO A 208 -5.32 -0.50 29.81
N CYS A 209 -4.66 -0.96 28.74
CA CYS A 209 -3.49 -1.81 28.82
C CYS A 209 -2.34 -1.25 27.96
N ASP A 210 -1.21 -1.94 27.89
CA ASP A 210 -0.05 -1.48 27.12
C ASP A 210 -0.12 -1.92 25.65
N ASP A 211 -1.17 -1.50 24.94
CA ASP A 211 -1.35 -1.75 23.50
C ASP A 211 -1.60 -0.46 22.69
N LEU A 212 -1.57 -0.58 21.35
CA LEU A 212 -1.83 0.53 20.44
C LEU A 212 -3.21 1.13 20.65
N MET A 213 -4.23 0.29 20.85
CA MET A 213 -5.62 0.71 20.99
C MET A 213 -5.84 1.55 22.24
N SER A 214 -5.29 1.13 23.38
CA SER A 214 -5.31 1.90 24.63
C SER A 214 -4.57 3.23 24.45
N ALA A 215 -3.43 3.22 23.77
CA ALA A 215 -2.67 4.45 23.49
C ALA A 215 -3.46 5.44 22.63
N LEU A 216 -4.20 4.97 21.62
CA LEU A 216 -5.02 5.80 20.74
C LEU A 216 -6.29 6.32 21.43
N VAL A 217 -6.96 5.47 22.21
CA VAL A 217 -8.15 5.83 22.99
C VAL A 217 -7.83 6.91 24.02
N CYS A 218 -6.67 6.82 24.67
CA CYS A 218 -6.21 7.80 25.65
C CYS A 218 -5.48 9.00 25.01
N ALA A 219 -5.28 9.01 23.69
CA ALA A 219 -4.54 10.08 23.04
C ALA A 219 -5.33 11.40 23.08
N GLU A 220 -4.66 12.46 23.51
CA GLU A 220 -5.18 13.82 23.53
C GLU A 220 -4.11 14.79 23.02
N ILE A 221 -4.56 15.78 22.23
CA ILE A 221 -3.78 16.97 21.84
C ILE A 221 -4.73 18.17 21.91
N ASP A 222 -4.36 19.19 22.69
CA ASP A 222 -5.12 20.45 22.83
C ASP A 222 -6.60 20.24 23.19
N GLY A 223 -6.91 19.27 24.08
CA GLY A 223 -8.30 18.96 24.46
C GLY A 223 -9.09 18.18 23.40
N LYS A 224 -8.45 17.75 22.30
CA LYS A 224 -9.09 16.98 21.24
C LYS A 224 -8.68 15.51 21.29
N HIS A 225 -9.68 14.66 21.11
CA HIS A 225 -9.55 13.21 20.99
C HIS A 225 -9.97 12.75 19.59
N LEU A 226 -9.67 11.48 19.28
CA LEU A 226 -10.26 10.78 18.15
C LEU A 226 -11.71 10.42 18.49
N SER A 227 -12.63 10.58 17.55
CA SER A 227 -13.97 10.00 17.69
C SER A 227 -13.91 8.48 17.56
N ASP A 228 -14.96 7.79 18.00
CA ASP A 228 -15.10 6.34 17.84
C ASP A 228 -15.00 5.95 16.36
N ASP A 229 -15.68 6.70 15.49
CA ASP A 229 -15.64 6.48 14.04
C ASP A 229 -14.22 6.65 13.46
N GLU A 230 -13.45 7.63 13.95
CA GLU A 230 -12.07 7.84 13.52
C GLU A 230 -11.12 6.75 14.04
N LEU A 231 -11.36 6.24 15.25
CA LEU A 231 -10.60 5.11 15.80
C LEU A 231 -10.88 3.83 15.00
N LEU A 232 -12.15 3.54 14.71
CA LEU A 232 -12.57 2.38 13.93
C LEU A 232 -12.08 2.48 12.48
N GLY A 233 -12.20 3.66 11.86
CA GLY A 233 -11.63 3.93 10.54
C GLY A 233 -10.11 3.76 10.53
N PHE A 234 -9.42 4.19 11.59
CA PHE A 234 -7.98 3.96 11.73
C PHE A 234 -7.61 2.47 11.87
N CYS A 235 -8.40 1.68 12.59
CA CYS A 235 -8.20 0.22 12.68
C CYS A 235 -8.32 -0.44 11.31
N LEU A 236 -9.35 -0.07 10.54
CA LEU A 236 -9.53 -0.56 9.17
C LEU A 236 -8.37 -0.14 8.27
N LEU A 237 -7.93 1.12 8.38
CA LEU A 237 -6.80 1.64 7.61
C LEU A 237 -5.52 0.85 7.89
N LEU A 238 -5.20 0.56 9.16
CA LEU A 238 -4.03 -0.25 9.50
C LEU A 238 -4.09 -1.65 8.94
N LEU A 239 -5.28 -2.25 8.93
CA LEU A 239 -5.48 -3.57 8.37
C LEU A 239 -5.20 -3.61 6.88
N ILE A 240 -5.80 -2.70 6.11
CA ILE A 240 -5.62 -2.65 4.66
C ILE A 240 -4.18 -2.25 4.31
N ALA A 241 -3.71 -1.13 4.87
CA ALA A 241 -2.42 -0.55 4.49
C ALA A 241 -1.23 -1.39 4.94
N GLY A 242 -1.31 -2.05 6.10
CA GLY A 242 -0.22 -2.82 6.69
C GLY A 242 -0.15 -4.27 6.19
N HIS A 243 -1.27 -4.83 5.73
CA HIS A 243 -1.33 -6.23 5.30
C HIS A 243 -0.86 -6.42 3.87
N GLU A 244 -1.56 -5.85 2.89
CA GLU A 244 -1.32 -6.12 1.47
C GLU A 244 0.07 -5.67 1.03
N THR A 245 0.46 -4.44 1.38
CA THR A 245 1.73 -3.85 0.93
C THR A 245 2.95 -4.65 1.41
N THR A 246 2.95 -5.07 2.67
CA THR A 246 4.04 -5.88 3.24
C THR A 246 4.03 -7.30 2.65
N SER A 247 2.85 -7.86 2.40
CA SER A 247 2.72 -9.18 1.77
C SER A 247 3.30 -9.16 0.35
N ASN A 248 2.97 -8.14 -0.43
CA ASN A 248 3.48 -7.94 -1.78
C ASN A 248 4.98 -7.69 -1.79
N LEU A 249 5.52 -6.91 -0.84
CA LEU A 249 6.97 -6.71 -0.71
C LEU A 249 7.69 -8.04 -0.49
N LEU A 250 7.21 -8.87 0.44
CA LEU A 250 7.82 -10.16 0.75
C LEU A 250 7.72 -11.12 -0.44
N ALA A 251 6.56 -11.20 -1.10
CA ALA A 251 6.36 -12.01 -2.29
C ALA A 251 7.27 -11.59 -3.45
N ASN A 252 7.29 -10.29 -3.77
CA ASN A 252 8.15 -9.71 -4.81
C ASN A 252 9.63 -9.95 -4.49
N ALA A 253 10.04 -9.79 -3.23
CA ALA A 253 11.40 -10.07 -2.79
C ALA A 253 11.79 -11.53 -3.03
N ALA A 254 10.91 -12.48 -2.77
CA ALA A 254 11.18 -13.90 -3.05
C ALA A 254 11.41 -14.17 -4.54
N VAL A 255 10.58 -13.58 -5.42
CA VAL A 255 10.73 -13.67 -6.88
C VAL A 255 12.05 -13.04 -7.33
N VAL A 256 12.31 -11.79 -6.92
CA VAL A 256 13.54 -11.06 -7.28
C VAL A 256 14.78 -11.83 -6.82
N LEU A 257 14.82 -12.31 -5.57
CA LEU A 257 15.97 -13.05 -5.05
C LEU A 257 16.11 -14.46 -5.65
N ALA A 258 15.05 -15.03 -6.23
CA ALA A 258 15.13 -16.27 -7.01
C ALA A 258 15.85 -16.05 -8.36
N ASP A 259 15.63 -14.89 -8.99
CA ASP A 259 16.28 -14.48 -10.24
C ASP A 259 17.73 -14.03 -10.01
N TYR A 260 18.01 -13.29 -8.93
CA TYR A 260 19.33 -12.77 -8.59
C TYR A 260 20.06 -13.64 -7.55
N ARG A 261 20.40 -14.88 -7.94
CA ARG A 261 20.98 -15.90 -7.04
C ARG A 261 22.28 -15.50 -6.34
N ASP A 262 23.13 -14.73 -7.01
CA ASP A 262 24.40 -14.26 -6.41
C ASP A 262 24.15 -13.22 -5.32
N THR A 263 23.24 -12.26 -5.56
CA THR A 263 22.77 -11.31 -4.54
C THR A 263 22.19 -12.07 -3.36
N ARG A 264 21.32 -13.06 -3.60
CA ARG A 264 20.74 -13.89 -2.53
C ARG A 264 21.82 -14.59 -1.69
N ARG A 265 22.89 -15.12 -2.32
CA ARG A 265 24.01 -15.75 -1.59
C ARG A 265 24.79 -14.73 -0.75
N GLN A 266 24.98 -13.52 -1.26
CA GLN A 266 25.65 -12.45 -0.51
C GLN A 266 24.82 -12.07 0.73
N LEU A 267 23.52 -11.83 0.55
CA LEU A 267 22.62 -11.48 1.67
C LEU A 267 22.54 -12.60 2.71
N ALA A 268 22.54 -13.86 2.29
CA ALA A 268 22.55 -14.99 3.21
C ALA A 268 23.90 -15.16 3.96
N GLY A 269 24.99 -14.57 3.45
CA GLY A 269 26.31 -14.63 4.06
C GLY A 269 26.68 -13.40 4.90
N ASP A 270 25.93 -12.31 4.79
CA ASP A 270 26.21 -11.04 5.47
C ASP A 270 24.91 -10.26 5.76
N GLU A 271 24.45 -10.36 7.01
CA GLU A 271 23.24 -9.69 7.49
C GLU A 271 23.34 -8.16 7.47
N SER A 272 24.55 -7.59 7.46
CA SER A 272 24.73 -6.13 7.41
C SER A 272 24.21 -5.50 6.12
N LEU A 273 24.03 -6.32 5.08
CA LEU A 273 23.49 -5.92 3.78
C LEU A 273 21.96 -5.85 3.76
N LEU A 274 21.26 -6.47 4.72
CA LEU A 274 19.80 -6.62 4.70
C LEU A 274 19.08 -5.26 4.72
N GLY A 275 19.57 -4.29 5.49
CA GLY A 275 18.97 -2.96 5.54
C GLY A 275 18.93 -2.28 4.17
N ALA A 276 20.06 -2.27 3.45
CA ALA A 276 20.13 -1.70 2.10
C ALA A 276 19.35 -2.54 1.07
N ALA A 277 19.31 -3.87 1.24
CA ALA A 277 18.56 -4.76 0.38
C ALA A 277 17.04 -4.50 0.47
N VAL A 278 16.51 -4.27 1.67
CA VAL A 278 15.09 -3.94 1.86
C VAL A 278 14.73 -2.64 1.14
N GLU A 279 15.55 -1.58 1.26
CA GLU A 279 15.34 -0.32 0.54
C GLU A 279 15.37 -0.49 -0.98
N GLU A 280 16.30 -1.31 -1.49
CA GLU A 280 16.39 -1.58 -2.94
C GLU A 280 15.22 -2.44 -3.43
N LEU A 281 14.73 -3.40 -2.65
CA LEU A 281 13.54 -4.20 -2.98
C LEU A 281 12.29 -3.33 -3.03
N LEU A 282 12.10 -2.44 -2.04
CA LEU A 282 11.03 -1.42 -2.03
C LEU A 282 11.08 -0.53 -3.27
N ARG A 283 12.28 -0.15 -3.73
CA ARG A 283 12.46 0.69 -4.93
C ARG A 283 12.30 -0.10 -6.23
N TYR A 284 12.78 -1.34 -6.28
CA TYR A 284 12.86 -2.15 -7.49
C TYR A 284 11.50 -2.69 -7.90
N ASP A 285 10.72 -3.20 -6.95
CA ASP A 285 9.37 -3.71 -7.17
C ASP A 285 8.44 -3.20 -6.07
N SER A 286 7.99 -1.96 -6.24
CA SER A 286 7.22 -1.23 -5.22
C SER A 286 5.88 -1.91 -4.96
N PRO A 287 5.57 -2.32 -3.72
CA PRO A 287 4.31 -3.00 -3.41
C PRO A 287 3.09 -2.10 -3.61
N ALA A 288 3.26 -0.78 -3.45
CA ALA A 288 2.25 0.21 -3.81
C ALA A 288 2.60 0.83 -5.17
N GLN A 289 1.77 0.58 -6.18
CA GLN A 289 2.02 1.06 -7.54
C GLN A 289 1.76 2.57 -7.68
N GLY A 290 0.71 3.08 -7.03
CA GLY A 290 0.36 4.50 -7.03
C GLY A 290 -0.91 4.77 -6.23
N LEU A 291 -1.19 6.04 -5.98
CA LEU A 291 -2.43 6.50 -5.35
C LEU A 291 -3.02 7.70 -6.11
N SER A 292 -4.34 7.78 -6.15
CA SER A 292 -5.06 8.87 -6.77
C SER A 292 -5.18 10.10 -5.86
N ARG A 293 -5.39 11.26 -6.49
CA ARG A 293 -5.73 12.54 -5.89
C ARG A 293 -6.79 13.21 -6.74
N THR A 294 -7.57 14.10 -6.13
CA THR A 294 -8.49 14.97 -6.87
C THR A 294 -7.94 16.39 -6.91
N LEU A 295 -7.97 16.99 -8.10
CA LEU A 295 -7.52 18.37 -8.26
C LEU A 295 -8.49 19.35 -7.63
N THR A 296 -8.01 20.22 -6.75
CA THR A 296 -8.83 21.29 -6.14
C THR A 296 -8.87 22.56 -6.99
N ARG A 297 -7.93 22.67 -7.93
CA ARG A 297 -7.74 23.81 -8.84
C ARG A 297 -7.10 23.31 -10.13
N ASP A 298 -7.17 24.12 -11.18
CA ASP A 298 -6.49 23.82 -12.42
C ASP A 298 -4.96 23.79 -12.21
N VAL A 299 -4.31 22.76 -12.76
CA VAL A 299 -2.88 22.56 -12.69
C VAL A 299 -2.34 22.31 -14.10
N THR A 300 -1.19 22.91 -14.43
CA THR A 300 -0.51 22.68 -15.71
C THR A 300 0.86 22.06 -15.48
N VAL A 301 1.10 20.90 -16.08
CA VAL A 301 2.37 20.17 -16.01
C VAL A 301 2.83 19.87 -17.44
N HIS A 302 4.08 20.20 -17.78
CA HIS A 302 4.63 20.04 -19.15
C HIS A 302 3.74 20.61 -20.27
N GLY A 303 3.02 21.71 -20.00
CA GLY A 303 2.09 22.35 -20.95
C GLY A 303 0.72 21.68 -21.07
N VAL A 304 0.49 20.56 -20.38
CA VAL A 304 -0.81 19.88 -20.30
C VAL A 304 -1.59 20.44 -19.12
N ARG A 305 -2.78 20.98 -19.38
CA ARG A 305 -3.70 21.49 -18.34
C ARG A 305 -4.65 20.38 -17.90
N MET A 306 -4.71 20.19 -16.59
CA MET A 306 -5.68 19.36 -15.88
C MET A 306 -6.60 20.29 -15.08
N SER A 307 -7.90 20.01 -15.09
CA SER A 307 -8.94 20.87 -14.53
C SER A 307 -9.26 20.49 -13.09
N ALA A 308 -9.75 21.45 -12.30
CA ALA A 308 -10.30 21.17 -10.98
C ALA A 308 -11.41 20.10 -11.05
N GLY A 309 -11.42 19.19 -10.08
CA GLY A 309 -12.34 18.04 -9.97
C GLY A 309 -11.87 16.79 -10.71
N GLU A 310 -10.82 16.85 -11.52
CA GLU A 310 -10.29 15.67 -12.21
C GLU A 310 -9.41 14.81 -11.29
N SER A 311 -9.48 13.50 -11.48
CA SER A 311 -8.66 12.51 -10.78
C SER A 311 -7.28 12.40 -11.41
N VAL A 312 -6.24 12.31 -10.57
CA VAL A 312 -4.84 12.17 -10.97
C VAL A 312 -4.21 11.03 -10.18
N LEU A 313 -3.83 9.95 -10.87
CA LEU A 313 -3.01 8.87 -10.36
C LEU A 313 -1.53 9.29 -10.30
N LEU A 314 -0.95 9.23 -9.10
CA LEU A 314 0.47 9.45 -8.86
C LEU A 314 1.18 8.09 -8.86
N LEU A 315 1.90 7.78 -9.94
CA LEU A 315 2.42 6.45 -10.20
C LEU A 315 3.81 6.22 -9.56
N PHE A 316 3.83 5.83 -8.29
CA PHE A 316 5.03 5.66 -7.46
C PHE A 316 6.04 4.68 -8.05
N ALA A 317 5.60 3.47 -8.39
CA ALA A 317 6.47 2.42 -8.90
C ALA A 317 7.16 2.83 -10.21
N CYS A 318 6.43 3.55 -11.07
CA CYS A 318 7.00 4.10 -12.28
C CYS A 318 8.07 5.16 -11.97
N CYS A 319 7.86 6.00 -10.97
CA CYS A 319 8.74 7.11 -10.65
C CYS A 319 10.05 6.68 -9.95
N LEU A 320 10.00 5.60 -9.14
CA LEU A 320 11.15 5.01 -8.44
C LEU A 320 12.09 4.20 -9.36
N MET A 321 11.61 3.88 -10.57
CA MET A 321 12.36 3.16 -11.58
C MET A 321 13.17 4.10 -12.45
N SER A 322 14.47 4.21 -12.13
CA SER A 322 15.42 4.92 -12.97
C SER A 322 15.54 4.26 -14.37
N ARG A 323 15.88 5.05 -15.40
CA ARG A 323 16.04 4.62 -16.82
C ARG A 323 16.96 3.41 -17.04
N CYS A 324 17.70 2.96 -16.02
CA CYS A 324 18.72 1.91 -16.05
C CYS A 324 18.40 0.67 -15.20
N ALA A 325 17.22 0.56 -14.56
CA ALA A 325 17.00 -0.37 -13.45
C ALA A 325 17.26 -1.87 -13.75
N ARG A 326 17.07 -2.39 -14.98
CA ARG A 326 17.43 -3.79 -15.33
C ARG A 326 18.91 -4.01 -15.71
N ARG A 327 19.76 -2.98 -15.82
CA ARG A 327 21.18 -3.12 -16.23
C ARG A 327 22.22 -2.86 -15.13
N ARG A 328 21.83 -2.42 -13.93
CA ARG A 328 22.77 -2.00 -12.88
C ARG A 328 22.46 -2.58 -11.48
N ILE A 329 22.51 -3.91 -11.34
CA ILE A 329 22.94 -4.56 -10.09
C ILE A 329 24.24 -5.32 -10.37
N ARG A 330 25.20 -4.62 -11.01
CA ARG A 330 26.58 -5.08 -11.22
C ARG A 330 27.59 -4.23 -10.46
N CYS A 331 27.13 -3.31 -9.60
CA CYS A 331 27.99 -2.34 -8.91
C CYS A 331 28.02 -2.51 -7.38
N LEU A 332 27.61 -3.66 -6.85
CA LEU A 332 27.85 -4.04 -5.44
C LEU A 332 29.07 -4.98 -5.30
N THR A 333 30.06 -4.82 -6.19
CA THR A 333 31.41 -5.40 -6.06
C THR A 333 32.43 -4.29 -5.93
#